data_AF-A0A9D5JXK1-F1
#
_entry.id   AF-A0A9D5JXK1-F1
#
_cell.length_a   1.000
_cell.length_b   1.000
_cell.length_c   1.000
_cell.angle_alpha   90.00
_cell.angle_beta   90.00
_cell.angle_gamma   90.00
#
_symmetry.space_group_name_H-M   'P 1'
#
loop_
_entity.id
_entity.type
_entity.pdbx_description
1 polymer ?
#
loop_
_entity_poly.entity_id
_entity_poly.type
_entity_poly.pdbx_seq_one_letter_code
_entity_poly.pdbx_strand_id
1 'polypeptide(L)'
;MTTYEHTISKILLCGVVLLALLWEYRRSKTPPQKQKMVYVLTLLAVLSFLAYYRFGFFPVYVHFWEHFHYKLSAKYFHELGYDGLYVASIEAQQQAIPNLPIPPFIRDLRNYEIVPTASVAQHRQEVVNRFSSERWQGFVRDHTYYLRVMRWASQRRGRDFLQALATLRLDHGFNATPMWIFMGKLFAWLPANQSSSRFLVTLDVLLLLLMFLVVIQTYGLRAGCLGMVVFGLGYGWHYGWIGGGFLRQDWLVATVVGICLLKRKRTMTAGMLLGYATMVRIFPIILLFGPGVKAIQDLLAHRKPAWFVRLLLGFTASVIISFAVGSFTGQGTEAWRQFAVNIMTHHGSLSANRVGFQNLLLYGPATMRVETEQWYEHVSQVKRERQIIIVVASVVALGLLATAIWRVPLDESLMLGIAAIFFVTSLACYYWVMCIVFALRRNTAVLVGFLLLNIGVYGVQLFRVPAPRIMYGLVLSWGLALLVGLWIGPDSWQTLRGWLAGTHDAETIS
;
A
#
# COMPACT_ATOMS: atom_id res chain seq x y z
N MET A 1 0.18 -5.79 25.89
CA MET A 1 -0.62 -4.67 25.38
C MET A 1 -1.84 -5.17 24.62
N THR A 2 -3.05 -4.88 25.11
CA THR A 2 -4.31 -5.20 24.45
C THR A 2 -4.51 -4.37 23.18
N THR A 3 -5.48 -4.73 22.32
CA THR A 3 -5.85 -3.87 21.17
C THR A 3 -6.36 -2.51 21.65
N TYR A 4 -7.10 -2.47 22.75
CA TYR A 4 -7.65 -1.26 23.35
C TYR A 4 -6.56 -0.30 23.84
N GLU A 5 -5.61 -0.80 24.65
CA GLU A 5 -4.45 -0.03 25.12
C GLU A 5 -3.62 0.53 23.96
N HIS A 6 -3.43 -0.29 22.92
CA HIS A 6 -2.68 0.13 21.75
C HIS A 6 -3.38 1.27 21.00
N THR A 7 -4.70 1.18 20.81
CA THR A 7 -5.49 2.25 20.19
C THR A 7 -5.42 3.54 21.01
N ILE A 8 -5.55 3.48 22.34
CA ILE A 8 -5.40 4.64 23.23
C ILE A 8 -4.00 5.26 23.07
N SER A 9 -2.94 4.43 23.07
CA SER A 9 -1.57 4.94 22.91
C SER A 9 -1.38 5.73 21.62
N LYS A 10 -2.01 5.29 20.51
CA LYS A 10 -1.95 6.00 19.24
C LYS A 10 -2.72 7.32 19.26
N ILE A 11 -3.89 7.37 19.91
CA ILE A 11 -4.66 8.61 20.08
C ILE A 11 -3.84 9.64 20.88
N LEU A 12 -3.26 9.20 22.00
CA LEU A 12 -2.43 10.06 22.85
C LEU A 12 -1.20 10.56 22.09
N LEU A 13 -0.50 9.69 21.36
CA LEU A 13 0.64 10.10 20.53
C LEU A 13 0.23 11.11 19.45
N CYS A 14 -0.90 10.91 18.75
CA CYS A 14 -1.41 11.90 17.80
C CYS A 14 -1.67 13.25 18.48
N GLY A 15 -2.28 13.24 19.66
CA GLY A 15 -2.56 14.46 20.44
C GLY A 15 -1.28 15.18 20.88
N VAL A 16 -0.30 14.46 21.40
CA VAL A 16 0.98 15.04 21.84
C VAL A 16 1.77 15.60 20.65
N VAL A 17 1.81 14.91 19.51
CA VAL A 17 2.42 15.43 18.28
C VAL A 17 1.70 16.70 17.80
N LEU A 18 0.37 16.72 17.82
CA LEU A 18 -0.41 17.88 17.44
C LEU A 18 -0.07 19.09 18.32
N LEU A 19 0.01 18.90 19.64
CA LEU A 19 0.43 19.94 20.58
C LEU A 19 1.87 20.40 20.32
N ALA A 20 2.80 19.49 19.99
CA ALA A 20 4.17 19.83 19.62
C ALA A 20 4.23 20.70 18.36
N LEU A 21 3.43 20.37 17.32
CA LEU A 21 3.34 21.17 16.10
C LEU A 21 2.73 22.56 16.35
N LEU A 22 1.71 22.66 17.20
CA LEU A 22 1.11 23.94 17.61
C LEU A 22 2.10 24.78 18.42
N TRP A 23 2.87 24.14 19.30
CA TRP A 23 3.94 24.80 20.06
C TRP A 23 5.04 25.31 19.12
N GLU A 24 5.43 24.51 18.13
CA GLU A 24 6.41 24.90 17.11
C GLU A 24 5.94 26.13 16.34
N TYR A 25 4.69 26.13 15.89
CA TYR A 25 4.09 27.24 15.16
C TYR A 25 4.06 28.54 15.98
N ARG A 26 3.73 28.46 17.28
CA ARG A 26 3.59 29.64 18.14
C ARG A 26 4.92 30.18 18.68
N ARG A 27 5.88 29.31 19.00
CA ARG A 27 7.00 29.66 19.89
C ARG A 27 8.40 29.41 19.33
N SER A 28 8.61 28.69 18.23
CA SER A 28 9.96 28.38 17.73
C SER A 28 10.64 29.53 16.97
N LYS A 29 10.77 30.70 17.60
CA LYS A 29 11.41 31.87 16.98
C LYS A 29 12.92 31.92 17.22
N THR A 30 13.41 31.44 18.38
CA THR A 30 14.85 31.49 18.72
C THR A 30 15.59 30.17 18.44
N PRO A 31 16.93 30.20 18.20
CA PRO A 31 17.72 28.99 17.94
C PRO A 31 17.64 27.90 19.04
N PRO A 32 17.72 28.22 20.35
CA PRO A 32 17.59 27.22 21.40
C PRO A 32 16.22 26.54 21.43
N GLN A 33 15.15 27.28 21.11
CA GLN A 33 13.79 26.74 21.02
C GLN A 33 13.65 25.79 19.84
N LYS A 34 14.24 26.14 18.69
CA LYS A 34 14.29 25.25 17.51
C LYS A 34 15.03 23.94 17.82
N GLN A 35 16.15 23.99 18.54
CA GLN A 35 16.88 22.78 18.92
C GLN A 35 16.09 21.90 19.89
N LYS A 36 15.44 22.49 20.91
CA LYS A 36 14.53 21.74 21.81
C LYS A 36 13.40 21.06 21.04
N MET A 37 12.81 21.74 20.06
CA MET A 37 11.77 21.15 19.22
C MET A 37 12.26 19.92 18.45
N VAL A 38 13.48 19.96 17.92
CA VAL A 38 14.06 18.82 17.20
C VAL A 38 14.17 17.59 18.10
N TYR A 39 14.59 17.73 19.36
CA TYR A 39 14.64 16.61 20.30
C TYR A 39 13.24 16.05 20.60
N VAL A 40 12.26 16.93 20.84
CA VAL A 40 10.86 16.52 21.07
C VAL A 40 10.31 15.76 19.87
N LEU A 41 10.47 16.30 18.65
CA LEU A 41 10.02 15.64 17.43
C LEU A 41 10.74 14.32 17.18
N THR A 42 12.04 14.22 17.51
CA THR A 42 12.80 12.97 17.37
C THR A 42 12.27 11.90 18.32
N LEU A 43 12.04 12.24 19.60
CA LEU A 43 11.46 11.31 20.56
C LEU A 43 10.06 10.84 20.12
N LEU A 44 9.20 11.77 19.71
CA LEU A 44 7.84 11.44 19.24
C LEU A 44 7.86 10.61 17.96
N ALA A 45 8.81 10.83 17.06
CA ALA A 45 9.00 10.03 15.87
C ALA A 45 9.40 8.58 16.20
N VAL A 46 10.36 8.39 17.11
CA VAL A 46 10.76 7.07 17.60
C VAL A 46 9.58 6.35 18.27
N LEU A 47 8.86 7.04 19.17
CA LEU A 47 7.69 6.47 19.84
C LEU A 47 6.57 6.11 18.84
N SER A 48 6.35 6.95 17.82
CA SER A 48 5.36 6.68 16.77
C SER A 48 5.75 5.46 15.92
N PHE A 49 7.03 5.36 15.54
CA PHE A 49 7.54 4.19 14.81
C PHE A 49 7.41 2.92 15.64
N LEU A 50 7.79 2.96 16.92
CA LEU A 50 7.60 1.84 17.85
C LEU A 50 6.11 1.51 18.05
N ALA A 51 5.22 2.51 18.03
CA ALA A 51 3.78 2.29 18.12
C ALA A 51 3.22 1.54 16.90
N TYR A 52 3.78 1.69 15.69
CA TYR A 52 3.44 0.81 14.56
C TYR A 52 3.75 -0.65 14.90
N TYR A 53 4.93 -0.90 15.47
CA TYR A 53 5.38 -2.21 15.96
C TYR A 53 4.83 -2.57 17.34
N ARG A 54 3.74 -1.95 17.81
CA ARG A 54 3.12 -2.21 19.12
C ARG A 54 4.12 -2.24 20.29
N PHE A 55 5.20 -1.46 20.22
CA PHE A 55 6.31 -1.45 21.17
C PHE A 55 6.93 -2.84 21.42
N GLY A 56 6.90 -3.74 20.43
CA GLY A 56 7.39 -5.11 20.55
C GLY A 56 6.35 -6.12 21.09
N PHE A 57 5.20 -5.65 21.57
CA PHE A 57 4.15 -6.51 22.13
C PHE A 57 3.25 -7.08 21.02
N PHE A 58 3.74 -8.11 20.33
CA PHE A 58 3.01 -8.78 19.26
C PHE A 58 2.31 -10.06 19.75
N PRO A 59 0.98 -10.18 19.58
CA PRO A 59 0.32 -11.48 19.67
C PRO A 59 0.87 -12.47 18.63
N VAL A 60 1.17 -11.94 17.43
CA VAL A 60 1.85 -12.65 16.34
C VAL A 60 2.72 -11.64 15.57
N TYR A 61 4.04 -11.86 15.54
CA TYR A 61 5.00 -10.99 14.85
C TYR A 61 5.14 -11.31 13.35
N VAL A 62 5.07 -12.60 12.99
CA VAL A 62 5.11 -13.02 11.58
C VAL A 62 3.69 -13.06 11.04
N HIS A 63 3.42 -12.39 9.93
CA HIS A 63 2.10 -12.41 9.30
C HIS A 63 1.91 -13.71 8.53
N PHE A 64 1.54 -14.79 9.22
CA PHE A 64 1.43 -16.12 8.63
C PHE A 64 0.51 -16.18 7.41
N TRP A 65 -0.54 -15.35 7.37
CA TRP A 65 -1.43 -15.23 6.22
C TRP A 65 -0.70 -14.72 4.99
N GLU A 66 0.17 -13.71 5.16
CA GLU A 66 0.98 -13.16 4.05
C GLU A 66 2.05 -14.16 3.67
N HIS A 67 2.72 -14.80 4.63
CA HIS A 67 3.75 -15.79 4.31
C HIS A 67 3.16 -17.01 3.59
N PHE A 68 1.99 -17.51 4.00
CA PHE A 68 1.29 -18.58 3.29
C PHE A 68 1.06 -18.20 1.81
N HIS A 69 0.52 -17.01 1.55
CA HIS A 69 0.20 -16.58 0.19
C HIS A 69 1.43 -16.20 -0.64
N TYR A 70 2.39 -15.49 -0.06
CA TYR A 70 3.48 -14.87 -0.81
C TYR A 70 4.78 -15.66 -0.76
N LYS A 71 5.09 -16.34 0.36
CA LYS A 71 6.31 -17.16 0.45
C LYS A 71 6.15 -18.47 -0.31
N LEU A 72 5.05 -19.19 -0.12
CA LEU A 72 4.79 -20.43 -0.86
C LEU A 72 4.64 -20.14 -2.36
N SER A 73 3.82 -19.17 -2.74
CA SER A 73 3.62 -18.85 -4.16
C SER A 73 4.91 -18.40 -4.83
N ALA A 74 5.77 -17.58 -4.19
CA ALA A 74 7.05 -17.23 -4.81
C ALA A 74 7.98 -18.45 -4.98
N LYS A 75 8.10 -19.31 -3.95
CA LYS A 75 9.00 -20.47 -3.97
C LYS A 75 8.54 -21.57 -4.95
N TYR A 76 7.23 -21.74 -5.10
CA TYR A 76 6.61 -22.78 -5.92
C TYR A 76 5.85 -22.21 -7.12
N PHE A 77 6.21 -21.01 -7.58
CA PHE A 77 5.46 -20.32 -8.63
C PHE A 77 5.41 -21.09 -9.95
N HIS A 78 6.48 -21.82 -10.27
CA HIS A 78 6.54 -22.60 -11.51
C HIS A 78 5.39 -23.60 -11.59
N GLU A 79 5.15 -24.32 -10.49
CA GLU A 79 4.12 -25.35 -10.41
C GLU A 79 2.74 -24.77 -10.03
N LEU A 80 2.70 -23.83 -9.08
CA LEU A 80 1.44 -23.27 -8.58
C LEU A 80 0.78 -22.30 -9.56
N GLY A 81 1.55 -21.51 -10.31
CA GLY A 81 1.01 -20.36 -11.04
C GLY A 81 0.22 -19.42 -10.13
N TYR A 82 -0.72 -18.68 -10.72
CA TYR A 82 -1.66 -17.83 -9.96
C TYR A 82 -2.89 -18.59 -9.44
N ASP A 83 -3.16 -19.79 -9.96
CA ASP A 83 -4.40 -20.54 -9.77
C ASP A 83 -4.29 -21.74 -8.82
N GLY A 84 -3.07 -22.19 -8.50
CA GLY A 84 -2.85 -23.49 -7.87
C GLY A 84 -2.71 -23.49 -6.35
N LEU A 85 -2.48 -22.34 -5.70
CA LEU A 85 -2.13 -22.30 -4.26
C LEU A 85 -3.14 -23.03 -3.37
N TYR A 86 -4.43 -22.74 -3.53
CA TYR A 86 -5.45 -23.30 -2.63
C TYR A 86 -5.72 -24.77 -2.89
N VAL A 87 -5.82 -25.18 -4.15
CA VAL A 87 -6.04 -26.59 -4.49
C VAL A 87 -4.85 -27.47 -4.09
N ALA A 88 -3.61 -27.02 -4.34
CA ALA A 88 -2.41 -27.69 -3.85
C ALA A 88 -2.37 -27.77 -2.31
N SER A 89 -2.78 -26.70 -1.62
CA SER A 89 -2.80 -26.68 -0.15
C SER A 89 -3.76 -27.68 0.47
N ILE A 90 -4.85 -28.06 -0.22
CA ILE A 90 -5.78 -29.10 0.24
C ILE A 90 -5.12 -30.47 0.12
N GLU A 91 -4.51 -30.77 -1.04
CA GLU A 91 -3.83 -32.04 -1.27
C GLU A 91 -2.65 -32.23 -0.30
N ALA A 92 -1.85 -31.17 -0.13
CA ALA A 92 -0.75 -31.18 0.84
C ALA A 92 -1.24 -31.34 2.28
N GLN A 93 -2.40 -30.76 2.64
CA GLN A 93 -3.02 -30.98 3.94
C GLN A 93 -3.41 -32.45 4.13
N GLN A 94 -4.10 -33.05 3.16
CA GLN A 94 -4.57 -34.43 3.27
C GLN A 94 -3.41 -35.41 3.36
N GLN A 95 -2.33 -35.18 2.60
CA GLN A 95 -1.14 -36.01 2.70
C GLN A 95 -0.45 -35.88 4.08
N ALA A 96 -0.33 -34.66 4.61
CA ALA A 96 0.38 -34.42 5.86
C ALA A 96 -0.45 -34.78 7.11
N ILE A 97 -1.77 -34.59 7.05
CA ILE A 97 -2.70 -34.78 8.17
C ILE A 97 -4.03 -35.36 7.63
N PRO A 98 -4.09 -36.67 7.32
CA PRO A 98 -5.23 -37.28 6.63
C PRO A 98 -6.59 -37.06 7.29
N ASN A 99 -6.62 -37.00 8.63
CA ASN A 99 -7.85 -36.88 9.41
C ASN A 99 -8.27 -35.42 9.68
N LEU A 100 -7.56 -34.42 9.14
CA LEU A 100 -7.94 -33.02 9.32
C LEU A 100 -9.06 -32.65 8.35
N PRO A 101 -10.25 -32.21 8.83
CA PRO A 101 -11.37 -31.84 7.97
C PRO A 101 -10.98 -30.81 6.91
N ILE A 102 -11.50 -30.99 5.71
CA ILE A 102 -11.34 -30.05 4.61
C ILE A 102 -12.53 -29.09 4.64
N PRO A 103 -12.31 -27.78 4.48
CA PRO A 103 -13.41 -26.82 4.35
C PRO A 103 -14.37 -27.22 3.22
N PRO A 104 -15.70 -27.10 3.42
CA PRO A 104 -16.70 -27.48 2.40
C PRO A 104 -16.66 -26.57 1.17
N PHE A 105 -16.18 -25.33 1.33
CA PHE A 105 -16.05 -24.35 0.26
C PHE A 105 -14.61 -23.81 0.17
N ILE A 106 -14.23 -23.42 -1.04
CA ILE A 106 -12.94 -22.84 -1.39
C ILE A 106 -13.16 -21.73 -2.42
N ARG A 107 -12.29 -20.72 -2.46
CA ARG A 107 -12.25 -19.82 -3.60
C ARG A 107 -11.49 -20.47 -4.76
N ASP A 108 -12.13 -20.58 -5.92
CA ASP A 108 -11.43 -20.93 -7.14
C ASP A 108 -10.60 -19.72 -7.62
N LEU A 109 -9.27 -19.85 -7.65
CA LEU A 109 -8.39 -18.75 -8.00
C LEU A 109 -8.39 -18.42 -9.50
N ARG A 110 -9.05 -19.22 -10.34
CA ARG A 110 -9.18 -18.96 -11.79
C ARG A 110 -10.21 -17.86 -12.08
N ASN A 111 -11.28 -17.77 -11.29
CA ASN A 111 -12.40 -16.84 -11.51
C ASN A 111 -12.88 -16.12 -10.24
N TYR A 112 -12.30 -16.43 -9.07
CA TYR A 112 -12.63 -15.92 -7.74
C TYR A 112 -14.01 -16.30 -7.20
N GLU A 113 -14.70 -17.27 -7.80
CA GLU A 113 -15.94 -17.78 -7.26
C GLU A 113 -15.70 -18.65 -6.02
N ILE A 114 -16.60 -18.59 -5.05
CA ILE A 114 -16.59 -19.50 -3.90
C ILE A 114 -17.40 -20.72 -4.30
N VAL A 115 -16.73 -21.87 -4.43
CA VAL A 115 -17.31 -23.10 -4.95
C VAL A 115 -17.19 -24.24 -3.93
N PRO A 116 -18.05 -25.27 -4.00
CA PRO A 116 -17.86 -26.47 -3.20
C PRO A 116 -16.49 -27.08 -3.46
N THR A 117 -15.75 -27.45 -2.42
CA THR A 117 -14.37 -27.96 -2.56
C THR A 117 -14.28 -29.23 -3.41
N ALA A 118 -15.35 -30.03 -3.45
CA ALA A 118 -15.43 -31.22 -4.30
C ALA A 118 -15.45 -30.88 -5.81
N SER A 119 -15.99 -29.71 -6.20
CA SER A 119 -16.12 -29.31 -7.61
C SER A 119 -14.79 -29.03 -8.30
N VAL A 120 -13.71 -28.80 -7.54
CA VAL A 120 -12.36 -28.53 -8.06
C VAL A 120 -11.43 -29.75 -7.98
N ALA A 121 -11.98 -30.97 -7.85
CA ALA A 121 -11.20 -32.21 -7.76
C ALA A 121 -10.24 -32.41 -8.95
N GLN A 122 -10.70 -32.16 -10.17
CA GLN A 122 -9.86 -32.26 -11.36
C GLN A 122 -8.71 -31.23 -11.32
N HIS A 123 -9.01 -29.97 -11.02
CA HIS A 123 -8.01 -28.90 -10.90
C HIS A 123 -6.96 -29.19 -9.82
N ARG A 124 -7.37 -29.81 -8.71
CA ARG A 124 -6.44 -30.28 -7.67
C ARG A 124 -5.43 -31.28 -8.25
N GLN A 125 -5.90 -32.30 -8.97
CA GLN A 125 -5.01 -33.29 -9.58
C GLN A 125 -4.11 -32.67 -10.66
N GLU A 126 -4.66 -31.79 -11.50
CA GLU A 126 -3.90 -31.06 -12.51
C GLU A 126 -2.74 -30.29 -11.88
N VAL A 127 -2.98 -29.56 -10.78
CA VAL A 127 -1.94 -28.79 -10.10
C VAL A 127 -0.90 -29.70 -9.45
N VAL A 128 -1.29 -30.79 -8.79
CA VAL A 128 -0.34 -31.76 -8.23
C VAL A 128 0.56 -32.35 -9.33
N ASN A 129 0.00 -32.66 -10.50
CA ASN A 129 0.75 -33.20 -11.63
C ASN A 129 1.76 -32.22 -12.24
N ARG A 130 1.67 -30.90 -11.95
CA ARG A 130 2.68 -29.91 -12.34
C ARG A 130 3.98 -30.04 -11.51
N PHE A 131 3.92 -30.69 -10.34
CA PHE A 131 5.08 -30.89 -9.48
C PHE A 131 5.85 -32.16 -9.85
N SER A 132 7.17 -32.08 -9.77
CA SER A 132 7.99 -33.28 -9.56
C SER A 132 7.80 -33.81 -8.14
N SER A 133 8.03 -35.11 -7.93
CA SER A 133 7.89 -35.75 -6.62
C SER A 133 8.69 -35.03 -5.53
N GLU A 134 9.93 -34.61 -5.83
CA GLU A 134 10.77 -33.89 -4.87
C GLU A 134 10.19 -32.50 -4.52
N ARG A 135 9.76 -31.75 -5.53
CA ARG A 135 9.17 -30.41 -5.35
C ARG A 135 7.86 -30.48 -4.59
N TRP A 136 7.04 -31.49 -4.88
CA TRP A 136 5.79 -31.75 -4.14
C TRP A 136 6.08 -32.02 -2.67
N GLN A 137 7.02 -32.91 -2.35
CA GLN A 137 7.41 -33.16 -0.96
C GLN A 137 7.96 -31.90 -0.28
N GLY A 138 8.70 -31.05 -0.99
CA GLY A 138 9.09 -29.73 -0.52
C GLY A 138 7.90 -28.85 -0.15
N PHE A 139 6.91 -28.76 -1.06
CA PHE A 139 5.69 -27.99 -0.85
C PHE A 139 4.88 -28.53 0.35
N VAL A 140 4.70 -29.84 0.46
CA VAL A 140 4.00 -30.49 1.60
C VAL A 140 4.67 -30.13 2.92
N ARG A 141 6.00 -30.20 3.01
CA ARG A 141 6.75 -29.82 4.22
C ARG A 141 6.56 -28.35 4.58
N ASP A 142 6.73 -27.45 3.61
CA ASP A 142 6.62 -26.01 3.84
C ASP A 142 5.17 -25.59 4.20
N HIS A 143 4.19 -26.16 3.51
CA HIS A 143 2.77 -25.98 3.80
C HIS A 143 2.42 -26.44 5.22
N THR A 144 2.91 -27.62 5.63
CA THR A 144 2.69 -28.17 6.97
C THR A 144 3.21 -27.25 8.07
N TYR A 145 4.35 -26.56 7.85
CA TYR A 145 4.83 -25.54 8.78
C TYR A 145 3.80 -24.43 8.99
N TYR A 146 3.23 -23.88 7.92
CA TYR A 146 2.23 -22.81 8.02
C TYR A 146 0.93 -23.27 8.67
N LEU A 147 0.49 -24.51 8.45
CA LEU A 147 -0.65 -25.08 9.18
C LEU A 147 -0.40 -25.12 10.70
N ARG A 148 0.80 -25.54 11.14
CA ARG A 148 1.17 -25.58 12.56
C ARG A 148 1.18 -24.19 13.18
N VAL A 149 1.79 -23.22 12.49
CA VAL A 149 1.84 -21.81 12.93
C VAL A 149 0.43 -21.23 13.04
N MET A 150 -0.42 -21.52 12.06
CA MET A 150 -1.80 -21.05 12.04
C MET A 150 -2.62 -21.65 13.19
N ARG A 151 -2.50 -22.95 13.46
CA ARG A 151 -3.17 -23.60 14.59
C ARG A 151 -2.78 -22.94 15.92
N TRP A 152 -1.49 -22.73 16.13
CA TRP A 152 -0.98 -22.03 17.31
C TRP A 152 -1.50 -20.58 17.41
N ALA A 153 -1.52 -19.84 16.29
CA ALA A 153 -1.98 -18.47 16.25
C ALA A 153 -3.50 -18.34 16.51
N SER A 154 -4.30 -19.28 15.98
CA SER A 154 -5.74 -19.34 16.21
C SER A 154 -6.05 -19.62 17.68
N GLN A 155 -5.36 -20.60 18.30
CA GLN A 155 -5.50 -20.90 19.72
C GLN A 155 -5.19 -19.68 20.62
N ARG A 156 -4.09 -18.97 20.36
CA ARG A 156 -3.74 -17.75 21.11
C ARG A 156 -4.73 -16.60 20.93
N ARG A 157 -5.48 -16.59 19.83
CA ARG A 157 -6.49 -15.56 19.54
C ARG A 157 -7.90 -15.98 19.94
N GLY A 158 -8.06 -17.16 20.57
CA GLY A 158 -9.38 -17.72 20.88
C GLY A 158 -10.25 -17.96 19.64
N ARG A 159 -9.63 -18.23 18.48
CA ARG A 159 -10.32 -18.49 17.22
C ARG A 159 -10.32 -19.98 16.91
N ASP A 160 -11.40 -20.43 16.29
CA ASP A 160 -11.44 -21.79 15.73
C ASP A 160 -10.42 -21.94 14.59
N PHE A 161 -9.64 -23.02 14.66
CA PHE A 161 -8.59 -23.27 13.68
C PHE A 161 -9.15 -23.62 12.30
N LEU A 162 -10.22 -24.44 12.24
CA LEU A 162 -10.81 -24.87 10.99
C LEU A 162 -11.49 -23.71 10.28
N GLN A 163 -12.21 -22.85 11.02
CA GLN A 163 -12.78 -21.62 10.50
C GLN A 163 -11.68 -20.70 9.96
N ALA A 164 -10.60 -20.50 10.71
CA ALA A 164 -9.49 -19.67 10.23
C ALA A 164 -8.91 -20.23 8.92
N LEU A 165 -8.73 -21.56 8.82
CA LEU A 165 -8.20 -22.23 7.64
C LEU A 165 -9.14 -22.13 6.44
N ALA A 166 -10.46 -22.21 6.67
CA ALA A 166 -11.47 -21.92 5.66
C ALA A 166 -11.33 -20.47 5.17
N THR A 167 -11.28 -19.48 6.08
CA THR A 167 -11.15 -18.07 5.69
C THR A 167 -9.86 -17.79 4.90
N LEU A 168 -8.74 -18.46 5.23
CA LEU A 168 -7.47 -18.35 4.50
C LEU A 168 -7.62 -18.72 3.02
N ARG A 169 -8.39 -19.76 2.72
CA ARG A 169 -8.65 -20.27 1.36
C ARG A 169 -9.87 -19.64 0.68
N LEU A 170 -10.52 -18.68 1.34
CA LEU A 170 -11.58 -17.84 0.78
C LEU A 170 -11.08 -16.43 0.44
N ASP A 171 -9.82 -16.11 0.73
CA ASP A 171 -9.18 -14.87 0.30
C ASP A 171 -8.92 -14.88 -1.22
N HIS A 172 -8.49 -13.76 -1.79
CA HIS A 172 -8.24 -13.59 -3.23
C HIS A 172 -6.90 -14.17 -3.68
N GLY A 173 -6.27 -15.03 -2.86
CA GLY A 173 -5.03 -15.68 -3.19
C GLY A 173 -3.83 -14.73 -3.30
N PHE A 174 -2.98 -15.04 -4.27
CA PHE A 174 -1.72 -14.36 -4.54
C PHE A 174 -1.85 -13.52 -5.81
N ASN A 175 -1.54 -12.22 -5.72
CA ASN A 175 -1.71 -11.27 -6.83
C ASN A 175 -0.46 -10.41 -7.11
N ALA A 176 0.71 -10.88 -6.69
CA ALA A 176 1.94 -10.14 -6.92
C ALA A 176 2.36 -10.21 -8.40
N THR A 177 3.02 -9.16 -8.89
CA THR A 177 3.57 -9.12 -10.27
C THR A 177 4.72 -10.13 -10.44
N PRO A 178 5.05 -10.55 -11.67
CA PRO A 178 6.24 -11.37 -11.93
C PRO A 178 7.54 -10.74 -11.45
N MET A 179 7.67 -9.40 -11.49
CA MET A 179 8.80 -8.71 -10.87
C MET A 179 8.86 -8.94 -9.35
N TRP A 180 7.74 -8.85 -8.64
CA TRP A 180 7.72 -9.14 -7.20
C TRP A 180 8.00 -10.62 -6.93
N ILE A 181 7.46 -11.54 -7.73
CA ILE A 181 7.75 -12.98 -7.62
C ILE A 181 9.25 -13.23 -7.75
N PHE A 182 9.91 -12.61 -8.72
CA PHE A 182 11.36 -12.70 -8.90
C PHE A 182 12.11 -12.24 -7.64
N MET A 183 11.75 -11.09 -7.07
CA MET A 183 12.34 -10.61 -5.82
C MET A 183 12.11 -11.57 -4.65
N GLY A 184 10.90 -12.14 -4.53
CA GLY A 184 10.60 -13.14 -3.51
C GLY A 184 11.38 -14.46 -3.71
N LYS A 185 11.66 -14.82 -4.97
CA LYS A 185 12.44 -16.01 -5.34
C LYS A 185 13.92 -15.92 -4.95
N LEU A 186 14.48 -14.71 -4.82
CA LEU A 186 15.85 -14.54 -4.28
C LEU A 186 16.01 -15.15 -2.88
N PHE A 187 14.89 -15.37 -2.17
CA PHE A 187 14.86 -15.99 -0.86
C PHE A 187 14.27 -17.40 -0.86
N ALA A 188 13.93 -17.99 -2.01
CA ALA A 188 13.25 -19.28 -2.13
C ALA A 188 14.02 -20.46 -1.52
N TRP A 189 15.35 -20.35 -1.43
CA TRP A 189 16.23 -21.32 -0.78
C TRP A 189 16.02 -21.44 0.74
N LEU A 190 15.43 -20.43 1.37
CA LEU A 190 15.11 -20.49 2.80
C LEU A 190 14.01 -21.52 3.07
N PRO A 191 14.19 -22.40 4.09
CA PRO A 191 13.16 -23.34 4.52
C PRO A 191 12.00 -22.62 5.21
N ALA A 192 10.78 -23.17 5.15
CA ALA A 192 9.66 -22.64 5.93
C ALA A 192 9.83 -23.02 7.41
N ASN A 193 10.48 -22.15 8.18
CA ASN A 193 10.64 -22.27 9.61
C ASN A 193 10.60 -20.90 10.30
N GLN A 194 10.66 -20.88 11.64
CA GLN A 194 10.52 -19.66 12.43
C GLN A 194 11.67 -18.67 12.17
N SER A 195 12.91 -19.15 12.11
CA SER A 195 14.09 -18.31 11.89
C SER A 195 14.06 -17.62 10.53
N SER A 196 13.76 -18.38 9.47
CA SER A 196 13.64 -17.86 8.10
C SER A 196 12.49 -16.86 7.99
N SER A 197 11.34 -17.17 8.61
CA SER A 197 10.19 -16.25 8.59
C SER A 197 10.51 -14.94 9.31
N ARG A 198 11.22 -14.98 10.45
CA ARG A 198 11.67 -13.77 11.16
C ARG A 198 12.67 -12.96 10.35
N PHE A 199 13.64 -13.62 9.72
CA PHE A 199 14.60 -12.96 8.82
C PHE A 199 13.91 -12.25 7.65
N LEU A 200 12.91 -12.88 7.03
CA LEU A 200 12.16 -12.24 5.95
C LEU A 200 11.42 -10.98 6.42
N VAL A 201 10.89 -10.98 7.64
CA VAL A 201 10.22 -9.80 8.24
C VAL A 201 11.20 -8.65 8.48
N THR A 202 12.45 -8.93 8.85
CA THR A 202 13.44 -7.86 9.11
C THR A 202 13.83 -7.10 7.84
N LEU A 203 13.65 -7.67 6.65
CA LEU A 203 13.94 -6.99 5.37
C LEU A 203 13.15 -5.68 5.23
N ASP A 204 11.84 -5.71 5.49
CA ASP A 204 11.00 -4.50 5.39
C ASP A 204 11.38 -3.46 6.45
N VAL A 205 11.79 -3.90 7.65
CA VAL A 205 12.28 -3.00 8.71
C VAL A 205 13.53 -2.27 8.25
N LEU A 206 14.51 -3.00 7.70
CA LEU A 206 15.76 -2.42 7.18
C LEU A 206 15.51 -1.47 6.01
N LEU A 207 14.63 -1.85 5.08
CA LEU A 207 14.23 -0.99 3.96
C LEU A 207 13.58 0.32 4.42
N LEU A 208 12.68 0.25 5.40
CA LEU A 208 12.04 1.44 5.97
C LEU A 208 13.05 2.34 6.70
N LEU A 209 13.97 1.77 7.48
CA LEU A 209 15.03 2.53 8.14
C LEU A 209 15.93 3.24 7.11
N LEU A 210 16.30 2.54 6.04
CA LEU A 210 17.05 3.13 4.93
C LEU A 210 16.28 4.28 4.27
N MET A 211 14.97 4.09 4.00
CA MET A 211 14.11 5.14 3.44
C MET A 211 14.11 6.39 4.33
N PHE A 212 13.89 6.26 5.64
CA PHE A 212 13.89 7.40 6.55
C PHE A 212 15.26 8.06 6.66
N LEU A 213 16.36 7.29 6.63
CA LEU A 213 17.71 7.84 6.58
C LEU A 213 17.91 8.72 5.33
N VAL A 214 17.51 8.23 4.16
CA VAL A 214 17.60 8.99 2.90
C VAL A 214 16.72 10.25 2.94
N VAL A 215 15.52 10.16 3.53
CA VAL A 215 14.65 11.33 3.75
C VAL A 215 15.32 12.35 4.65
N ILE A 216 15.87 11.95 5.80
CA ILE A 216 16.56 12.84 6.74
C ILE A 216 17.74 13.54 6.06
N GLN A 217 18.52 12.80 5.27
CA GLN A 217 19.64 13.38 4.53
C GLN A 217 19.21 14.30 3.37
N THR A 218 17.94 14.28 2.94
CA THR A 218 17.47 15.05 1.77
C THR A 218 16.60 16.24 2.16
N TYR A 219 15.65 16.02 3.07
CA TYR A 219 14.68 17.02 3.53
C TYR A 219 14.94 17.50 4.96
N GLY A 220 15.96 16.94 5.62
CA GLY A 220 16.34 17.29 6.99
C GLY A 220 15.64 16.44 8.05
N LEU A 221 16.17 16.50 9.28
CA LEU A 221 15.70 15.69 10.41
C LEU A 221 14.21 15.90 10.71
N ARG A 222 13.74 17.15 10.65
CA ARG A 222 12.32 17.47 10.89
C ARG A 222 11.38 16.70 9.96
N ALA A 223 11.65 16.72 8.65
CA ALA A 223 10.82 16.01 7.67
C ALA A 223 10.86 14.49 7.88
N GLY A 224 12.05 13.95 8.21
CA GLY A 224 12.21 12.54 8.57
C GLY A 224 11.39 12.15 9.80
N CYS A 225 11.47 12.93 10.88
CA CYS A 225 10.70 12.71 12.11
C CYS A 225 9.19 12.74 11.84
N LEU A 226 8.71 13.74 11.08
CA LEU A 226 7.29 13.83 10.73
C LEU A 226 6.85 12.69 9.79
N GLY A 227 7.73 12.22 8.91
CA GLY A 227 7.47 11.05 8.07
C GLY A 227 7.31 9.78 8.90
N MET A 228 8.16 9.59 9.92
CA MET A 228 8.05 8.48 10.87
C MET A 228 6.77 8.57 11.72
N VAL A 229 6.34 9.78 12.09
CA VAL A 229 5.04 10.00 12.75
C VAL A 229 3.89 9.54 11.85
N VAL A 230 3.85 10.00 10.59
CA VAL A 230 2.79 9.61 9.66
C VAL A 230 2.78 8.09 9.48
N PHE A 231 3.94 7.48 9.24
CA PHE A 231 4.08 6.03 9.13
C PHE A 231 3.59 5.30 10.39
N GLY A 232 4.02 5.77 11.56
CA GLY A 232 3.74 5.16 12.86
C GLY A 232 2.26 5.17 13.25
N LEU A 233 1.61 6.31 12.99
CA LEU A 233 0.28 6.61 13.52
C LEU A 233 -0.84 6.40 12.51
N GLY A 234 -0.55 6.18 11.22
CA GLY A 234 -1.59 5.95 10.23
C GLY A 234 -2.47 4.74 10.51
N TYR A 235 -3.79 4.97 10.52
CA TYR A 235 -4.80 3.92 10.69
C TYR A 235 -4.86 2.98 9.48
N GLY A 236 -4.85 3.52 8.26
CA GLY A 236 -5.06 2.76 7.02
C GLY A 236 -4.06 1.64 6.77
N TRP A 237 -2.85 1.75 7.30
CA TRP A 237 -1.76 0.79 7.14
C TRP A 237 -1.26 0.23 8.48
N HIS A 238 -2.12 0.14 9.49
CA HIS A 238 -1.71 -0.43 10.76
C HIS A 238 -1.12 -1.85 10.59
N TYR A 239 -0.25 -2.25 11.53
CA TYR A 239 0.52 -3.50 11.46
C TYR A 239 -0.31 -4.77 11.16
N GLY A 240 -1.59 -4.78 11.54
CA GLY A 240 -2.48 -5.92 11.32
C GLY A 240 -2.85 -6.16 9.85
N TRP A 241 -2.62 -5.22 8.94
CA TRP A 241 -2.85 -5.41 7.50
C TRP A 241 -1.65 -6.04 6.80
N ILE A 242 -0.47 -5.43 6.96
CA ILE A 242 0.73 -5.79 6.16
C ILE A 242 2.00 -5.90 7.01
N GLY A 243 1.94 -5.61 8.31
CA GLY A 243 3.08 -5.76 9.21
C GLY A 243 3.39 -7.23 9.43
N GLY A 244 4.67 -7.59 9.43
CA GLY A 244 5.11 -8.99 9.53
C GLY A 244 5.06 -9.76 8.19
N GLY A 245 4.76 -9.10 7.08
CA GLY A 245 5.06 -9.59 5.73
C GLY A 245 6.54 -9.41 5.36
N PHE A 246 6.90 -9.73 4.12
CA PHE A 246 8.23 -9.45 3.57
C PHE A 246 8.09 -8.82 2.19
N LEU A 247 8.97 -7.87 1.86
CA LEU A 247 8.90 -7.08 0.61
C LEU A 247 7.51 -6.48 0.38
N ARG A 248 6.84 -6.01 1.45
CA ARG A 248 5.57 -5.28 1.35
C ARG A 248 5.80 -3.79 1.13
N GLN A 249 6.96 -3.28 1.55
CA GLN A 249 7.30 -1.86 1.57
C GLN A 249 8.37 -1.47 0.55
N ASP A 250 8.86 -2.42 -0.26
CA ASP A 250 9.90 -2.20 -1.26
C ASP A 250 9.50 -1.15 -2.31
N TRP A 251 8.26 -1.20 -2.81
CA TRP A 251 7.71 -0.20 -3.74
C TRP A 251 7.63 1.20 -3.10
N LEU A 252 7.28 1.29 -1.80
CA LEU A 252 7.17 2.54 -1.05
C LEU A 252 8.56 3.17 -0.91
N VAL A 253 9.53 2.35 -0.52
CA VAL A 253 10.94 2.74 -0.36
C VAL A 253 11.49 3.24 -1.68
N ALA A 254 11.30 2.49 -2.78
CA ALA A 254 11.71 2.92 -4.11
C ALA A 254 11.05 4.24 -4.52
N THR A 255 9.75 4.42 -4.24
CA THR A 255 9.01 5.65 -4.52
C THR A 255 9.58 6.86 -3.76
N VAL A 256 9.73 6.75 -2.45
CA VAL A 256 10.19 7.87 -1.60
C VAL A 256 11.68 8.17 -1.79
N VAL A 257 12.51 7.15 -1.96
CA VAL A 257 13.91 7.35 -2.34
C VAL A 257 13.99 7.98 -3.75
N GLY A 258 13.12 7.58 -4.68
CA GLY A 258 12.98 8.21 -5.99
C GLY A 258 12.66 9.71 -5.89
N ILE A 259 11.72 10.10 -5.03
CA ILE A 259 11.42 11.51 -4.70
C ILE A 259 12.66 12.23 -4.15
N CYS A 260 13.41 11.59 -3.25
CA CYS A 260 14.65 12.17 -2.69
C CYS A 260 15.75 12.34 -3.76
N LEU A 261 15.89 11.38 -4.68
CA LEU A 261 16.85 11.46 -5.78
C LEU A 261 16.46 12.55 -6.79
N LEU A 262 15.17 12.74 -7.03
CA LEU A 262 14.67 13.83 -7.87
C LEU A 262 15.01 15.20 -7.26
N LYS A 263 14.85 15.36 -5.94
CA LYS A 263 15.31 16.57 -5.21
C LYS A 263 16.81 16.82 -5.40
N ARG A 264 17.60 15.75 -5.36
CA ARG A 264 19.06 15.77 -5.54
C ARG A 264 19.48 15.83 -7.02
N LYS A 265 18.56 16.14 -7.94
CA LYS A 265 18.80 16.26 -9.40
C LYS A 265 19.30 14.98 -10.07
N ARG A 266 19.16 13.80 -9.43
CA ARG A 266 19.48 12.48 -9.98
C ARG A 266 18.27 11.89 -10.70
N THR A 267 17.83 12.56 -11.77
CA THR A 267 16.53 12.30 -12.42
C THR A 267 16.42 10.91 -13.04
N MET A 268 17.47 10.41 -13.71
CA MET A 268 17.45 9.07 -14.31
C MET A 268 17.30 7.96 -13.26
N THR A 269 18.08 8.01 -12.18
CA THR A 269 17.97 7.03 -11.09
C THR A 269 16.63 7.12 -10.37
N ALA A 270 16.08 8.33 -10.20
CA ALA A 270 14.71 8.50 -9.70
C ALA A 270 13.69 7.77 -10.61
N GLY A 271 13.85 7.92 -11.93
CA GLY A 271 13.06 7.20 -12.93
C GLY A 271 13.18 5.69 -12.79
N MET A 272 14.40 5.17 -12.61
CA MET A 272 14.62 3.73 -12.43
C MET A 272 13.89 3.17 -11.20
N LEU A 273 13.90 3.88 -10.07
CA LEU A 273 13.19 3.45 -8.87
C LEU A 273 11.67 3.54 -9.03
N LEU A 274 11.15 4.55 -9.73
CA LEU A 274 9.73 4.64 -10.05
C LEU A 274 9.28 3.52 -11.01
N GLY A 275 10.14 3.16 -11.97
CA GLY A 275 9.93 2.00 -12.85
C GLY A 275 9.86 0.70 -12.06
N TYR A 276 10.79 0.50 -11.10
CA TYR A 276 10.77 -0.65 -10.20
C TYR A 276 9.48 -0.70 -9.38
N ALA A 277 9.10 0.41 -8.72
CA ALA A 277 7.89 0.49 -7.91
C ALA A 277 6.63 0.19 -8.76
N THR A 278 6.58 0.70 -9.99
CA THR A 278 5.53 0.42 -10.96
C THR A 278 5.49 -1.06 -11.32
N MET A 279 6.63 -1.68 -11.57
CA MET A 279 6.67 -3.10 -11.93
C MET A 279 6.32 -4.03 -10.77
N VAL A 280 6.37 -3.55 -9.52
CA VAL A 280 5.96 -4.29 -8.33
C VAL A 280 4.48 -4.08 -7.96
N ARG A 281 3.89 -2.88 -8.22
CA ARG A 281 2.51 -2.53 -7.81
C ARG A 281 1.61 -1.82 -8.84
N ILE A 282 2.04 -1.63 -10.08
CA ILE A 282 1.39 -0.92 -11.21
C ILE A 282 1.04 0.55 -10.91
N PHE A 283 0.20 0.82 -9.91
CA PHE A 283 -0.32 2.16 -9.60
C PHE A 283 0.75 3.27 -9.43
N PRO A 284 2.00 3.00 -9.02
CA PRO A 284 3.02 4.05 -8.96
C PRO A 284 3.30 4.77 -10.30
N ILE A 285 2.90 4.19 -11.44
CA ILE A 285 2.99 4.87 -12.75
C ILE A 285 2.25 6.21 -12.76
N ILE A 286 1.15 6.32 -12.02
CA ILE A 286 0.31 7.52 -11.95
C ILE A 286 1.06 8.69 -11.31
N LEU A 287 2.10 8.43 -10.51
CA LEU A 287 2.94 9.48 -9.95
C LEU A 287 3.61 10.34 -11.04
N LEU A 288 3.83 9.79 -12.24
CA LEU A 288 4.37 10.52 -13.39
C LEU A 288 3.44 11.64 -13.87
N PHE A 289 2.18 11.70 -13.44
CA PHE A 289 1.28 12.82 -13.71
C PHE A 289 1.91 14.15 -13.27
N GLY A 290 2.50 14.19 -12.07
CA GLY A 290 3.14 15.39 -11.51
C GLY A 290 4.27 15.94 -12.38
N PRO A 291 5.35 15.16 -12.60
CA PRO A 291 6.41 15.53 -13.52
C PRO A 291 5.91 15.79 -14.96
N GLY A 292 4.89 15.06 -15.42
CA GLY A 292 4.27 15.31 -16.72
C GLY A 292 3.71 16.73 -16.85
N VAL A 293 2.99 17.22 -15.84
CA VAL A 293 2.51 18.62 -15.80
C VAL A 293 3.68 19.62 -15.82
N LYS A 294 4.76 19.37 -15.06
CA LYS A 294 5.96 20.24 -15.08
C LYS A 294 6.67 20.22 -16.44
N ALA A 295 6.69 19.08 -17.13
CA ALA A 295 7.26 18.99 -18.47
C ALA A 295 6.42 19.78 -19.49
N ILE A 296 5.08 19.73 -19.38
CA ILE A 296 4.18 20.57 -20.18
C ILE A 296 4.43 22.06 -19.89
N GLN A 297 4.60 22.43 -18.62
CA GLN A 297 4.93 23.80 -18.23
C GLN A 297 6.24 24.28 -18.88
N ASP A 298 7.30 23.46 -18.87
CA ASP A 298 8.56 23.78 -19.55
C ASP A 298 8.36 23.96 -21.06
N LEU A 299 7.60 23.07 -21.71
CA LEU A 299 7.32 23.16 -23.15
C LEU A 299 6.53 24.42 -23.52
N LEU A 300 5.52 24.79 -22.72
CA LEU A 300 4.75 26.02 -22.89
C LEU A 300 5.60 27.27 -22.66
N ALA A 301 6.65 27.18 -21.84
CA ALA A 301 7.65 28.21 -21.66
C ALA A 301 8.79 28.15 -22.71
N HIS A 302 8.64 27.37 -23.78
CA HIS A 302 9.65 27.13 -24.83
C HIS A 302 11.00 26.59 -24.31
N ARG A 303 11.00 25.89 -23.18
CA ARG A 303 12.18 25.21 -22.58
C ARG A 303 12.17 23.73 -22.94
N LYS A 304 13.36 23.15 -23.17
CA LYS A 304 13.51 21.71 -23.40
C LYS A 304 13.51 20.94 -22.08
N PRO A 305 12.53 20.05 -21.79
CA PRO A 305 12.47 19.31 -20.53
C PRO A 305 13.43 18.11 -20.51
N ALA A 306 14.73 18.36 -20.69
CA ALA A 306 15.76 17.30 -20.76
C ALA A 306 15.83 16.45 -19.47
N TRP A 307 15.44 17.02 -18.33
CA TRP A 307 15.33 16.31 -17.06
C TRP A 307 14.22 15.24 -17.11
N PHE A 308 13.11 15.51 -17.81
CA PHE A 308 11.97 14.60 -17.94
C PHE A 308 12.30 13.46 -18.89
N VAL A 309 13.02 13.74 -19.98
CA VAL A 309 13.56 12.69 -20.86
C VAL A 309 14.46 11.73 -20.08
N ARG A 310 15.38 12.25 -19.24
CA ARG A 310 16.23 11.40 -18.39
C ARG A 310 15.41 10.57 -17.39
N LEU A 311 14.37 11.16 -16.79
CA LEU A 311 13.43 10.45 -15.91
C LEU A 311 12.75 9.29 -16.65
N LEU A 312 12.21 9.54 -17.85
CA LEU A 312 11.54 8.53 -18.67
C LEU A 312 12.50 7.45 -19.18
N LEU A 313 13.73 7.80 -19.54
CA LEU A 313 14.76 6.82 -19.92
C LEU A 313 15.07 5.88 -18.76
N GLY A 314 15.28 6.41 -17.56
CA GLY A 314 15.50 5.59 -16.36
C GLY A 314 14.29 4.71 -16.03
N PHE A 315 13.09 5.28 -16.11
CA PHE A 315 11.84 4.54 -15.90
C PHE A 315 11.70 3.38 -16.90
N THR A 316 11.87 3.66 -18.19
CA THR A 316 11.73 2.69 -19.27
C THR A 316 12.78 1.59 -19.16
N ALA A 317 14.05 1.94 -18.89
CA ALA A 317 15.10 0.97 -18.66
C ALA A 317 14.77 0.02 -17.51
N SER A 318 14.26 0.55 -16.39
CA SER A 318 13.84 -0.26 -15.25
C SER A 318 12.65 -1.15 -15.58
N VAL A 319 11.66 -0.67 -16.32
CA VAL A 319 10.53 -1.48 -16.81
C VAL A 319 11.02 -2.64 -17.66
N ILE A 320 11.92 -2.39 -18.62
CA ILE A 320 12.49 -3.43 -19.49
C ILE A 320 13.26 -4.46 -18.66
N ILE A 321 14.13 -4.02 -17.75
CA ILE A 321 14.89 -4.91 -16.86
C ILE A 321 13.94 -5.74 -16.00
N SER A 322 12.94 -5.11 -15.37
CA SER A 322 11.95 -5.79 -14.53
C SER A 322 11.13 -6.81 -15.31
N PHE A 323 10.75 -6.49 -16.56
CA PHE A 323 10.06 -7.44 -17.45
C PHE A 323 10.93 -8.65 -17.76
N ALA A 324 12.20 -8.41 -18.12
CA ALA A 324 13.18 -9.45 -18.39
C ALA A 324 13.40 -10.35 -17.17
N VAL A 325 13.73 -9.79 -16.00
CA VAL A 325 13.98 -10.58 -14.79
C VAL A 325 12.71 -11.27 -14.27
N GLY A 326 11.54 -10.63 -14.36
CA GLY A 326 10.25 -11.23 -14.00
C GLY A 326 9.85 -12.40 -14.91
N SER A 327 10.44 -12.52 -16.10
CA SER A 327 10.27 -13.70 -16.96
C SER A 327 11.06 -14.92 -16.45
N PHE A 328 12.07 -14.74 -15.59
CA PHE A 328 12.79 -15.83 -14.93
C PHE A 328 12.09 -16.36 -13.66
N THR A 329 10.76 -16.27 -13.62
CA THR A 329 9.93 -16.80 -12.52
C THR A 329 9.55 -18.27 -12.73
N GLY A 330 10.08 -18.93 -13.76
CA GLY A 330 9.87 -20.35 -14.07
C GLY A 330 8.85 -20.59 -15.17
N GLN A 331 8.03 -19.59 -15.52
CA GLN A 331 7.04 -19.70 -16.60
C GLN A 331 7.36 -18.80 -17.80
N GLY A 332 8.56 -18.21 -17.86
CA GLY A 332 8.94 -17.32 -18.97
C GLY A 332 8.06 -16.07 -19.04
N THR A 333 7.83 -15.58 -20.26
CA THR A 333 6.96 -14.42 -20.52
C THR A 333 5.49 -14.69 -20.23
N GLU A 334 5.08 -15.95 -20.18
CA GLU A 334 3.70 -16.36 -19.89
C GLU A 334 3.25 -15.94 -18.48
N ALA A 335 4.18 -15.82 -17.53
CA ALA A 335 3.91 -15.28 -16.20
C ALA A 335 3.28 -13.87 -16.26
N TRP A 336 3.71 -13.03 -17.21
CA TRP A 336 3.14 -11.69 -17.39
C TRP A 336 1.73 -11.72 -17.97
N ARG A 337 1.46 -12.66 -18.89
CA ARG A 337 0.10 -12.85 -19.45
C ARG A 337 -0.86 -13.34 -18.37
N GLN A 338 -0.46 -14.34 -17.59
CA GLN A 338 -1.27 -14.84 -16.47
C GLN A 338 -1.48 -13.77 -15.41
N PHE A 339 -0.46 -12.96 -15.12
CA PHE A 339 -0.60 -11.82 -14.22
C PHE A 339 -1.63 -10.81 -14.73
N ALA A 340 -1.61 -10.47 -16.03
CA ALA A 340 -2.58 -9.56 -16.62
C ALA A 340 -4.02 -10.10 -16.47
N VAL A 341 -4.25 -11.40 -16.69
CA VAL A 341 -5.56 -12.03 -16.46
C VAL A 341 -5.95 -11.95 -14.97
N ASN A 342 -5.05 -12.37 -14.07
CA ASN A 342 -5.30 -12.37 -12.62
C ASN A 342 -5.61 -10.98 -12.07
N ILE A 343 -4.87 -9.95 -12.49
CA ILE A 343 -5.07 -8.57 -12.00
C ILE A 343 -6.37 -7.97 -12.54
N MET A 344 -6.82 -8.34 -13.75
CA MET A 344 -8.13 -7.95 -14.27
C MET A 344 -9.27 -8.56 -13.45
N THR A 345 -9.19 -9.87 -13.15
CA THR A 345 -10.16 -10.55 -12.25
C THR A 345 -10.17 -9.89 -10.87
N HIS A 346 -9.00 -9.55 -10.33
CA HIS A 346 -8.85 -8.89 -9.03
C HIS A 346 -9.34 -7.44 -9.00
N HIS A 347 -9.19 -6.69 -10.08
CA HIS A 347 -9.78 -5.36 -10.18
C HIS A 347 -11.31 -5.40 -10.22
N GLY A 348 -11.88 -6.45 -10.84
CA GLY A 348 -13.31 -6.70 -10.91
C GLY A 348 -13.98 -6.96 -9.56
N SER A 349 -13.26 -7.60 -8.62
CA SER A 349 -13.80 -7.83 -7.27
C SER A 349 -13.76 -6.55 -6.42
N LEU A 350 -14.90 -6.17 -5.85
CA LEU A 350 -14.97 -5.08 -4.86
C LEU A 350 -14.47 -5.61 -3.51
N SER A 351 -13.79 -4.76 -2.74
CA SER A 351 -13.38 -5.08 -1.36
C SER A 351 -13.72 -3.93 -0.41
N ALA A 352 -14.23 -4.28 0.77
CA ALA A 352 -14.65 -3.34 1.80
C ALA A 352 -13.51 -2.51 2.40
N ASN A 353 -12.24 -2.88 2.16
CA ASN A 353 -11.06 -2.15 2.65
C ASN A 353 -10.44 -1.21 1.60
N ARG A 354 -11.12 -0.93 0.49
CA ARG A 354 -10.62 0.02 -0.52
C ARG A 354 -10.93 1.47 -0.14
N VAL A 355 -10.00 2.35 -0.46
CA VAL A 355 -10.05 3.79 -0.22
C VAL A 355 -9.69 4.49 -1.54
N GLY A 356 -10.52 5.45 -1.95
CA GLY A 356 -10.31 6.18 -3.21
C GLY A 356 -11.41 7.21 -3.48
N PHE A 357 -11.17 8.14 -4.39
CA PHE A 357 -12.07 9.25 -4.67
C PHE A 357 -13.44 8.79 -5.16
N GLN A 358 -13.50 7.75 -5.99
CA GLN A 358 -14.77 7.18 -6.47
C GLN A 358 -15.71 6.81 -5.30
N ASN A 359 -15.18 6.44 -4.13
CA ASN A 359 -16.00 6.03 -3.00
C ASN A 359 -16.87 7.17 -2.45
N LEU A 360 -16.48 8.44 -2.65
CA LEU A 360 -17.31 9.60 -2.30
C LEU A 360 -18.63 9.60 -3.08
N LEU A 361 -18.61 9.03 -4.28
CA LEU A 361 -19.75 8.93 -5.18
C LEU A 361 -20.45 7.56 -5.10
N LEU A 362 -19.82 6.55 -4.51
CA LEU A 362 -20.40 5.21 -4.36
C LEU A 362 -21.08 5.01 -3.01
N TYR A 363 -20.54 5.57 -1.93
CA TYR A 363 -21.03 5.32 -0.58
C TYR A 363 -22.08 6.35 -0.16
N GLY A 364 -23.33 5.90 0.02
CA GLY A 364 -24.44 6.71 0.51
C GLY A 364 -25.46 5.89 1.33
N PRO A 365 -26.57 6.49 1.81
CA PRO A 365 -27.54 5.78 2.64
C PRO A 365 -28.03 4.45 2.04
N ALA A 366 -28.22 4.40 0.71
CA ALA A 366 -28.62 3.20 -0.03
C ALA A 366 -27.57 2.08 0.09
N THR A 367 -26.31 2.34 -0.26
CA THR A 367 -25.24 1.33 -0.19
C THR A 367 -24.80 0.98 1.23
N MET A 368 -25.24 1.72 2.24
CA MET A 368 -24.86 1.51 3.63
C MET A 368 -25.87 0.70 4.45
N ARG A 369 -27.12 0.59 3.95
CA ARG A 369 -28.21 -0.16 4.59
C ARG A 369 -28.35 -1.60 4.10
N VAL A 370 -27.69 -1.97 3.00
CA VAL A 370 -27.74 -3.33 2.43
C VAL A 370 -26.96 -4.31 3.30
N GLU A 371 -27.52 -5.51 3.50
CA GLU A 371 -26.85 -6.62 4.15
C GLU A 371 -25.55 -6.99 3.44
N THR A 372 -24.60 -7.56 4.17
CA THR A 372 -23.22 -7.74 3.68
C THR A 372 -23.13 -8.62 2.43
N GLU A 373 -24.05 -9.57 2.24
CA GLU A 373 -24.06 -10.49 1.10
C GLU A 373 -24.46 -9.80 -0.21
N GLN A 374 -25.52 -8.99 -0.19
CA GLN A 374 -26.02 -8.25 -1.36
C GLN A 374 -25.25 -6.94 -1.63
N TRP A 375 -24.39 -6.53 -0.70
CA TRP A 375 -23.69 -5.25 -0.77
C TRP A 375 -22.79 -5.13 -2.01
N TYR A 376 -22.08 -6.20 -2.38
CA TYR A 376 -21.14 -6.17 -3.50
C TYR A 376 -21.83 -5.96 -4.84
N GLU A 377 -22.96 -6.63 -5.06
CA GLU A 377 -23.76 -6.49 -6.27
C GLU A 377 -24.35 -5.08 -6.38
N HIS A 378 -24.92 -4.59 -5.28
CA HIS A 378 -25.53 -3.27 -5.24
C HIS A 378 -24.50 -2.15 -5.48
N VAL A 379 -23.33 -2.20 -4.84
CA VAL A 379 -22.27 -1.20 -5.10
C VAL A 379 -21.74 -1.30 -6.52
N SER A 380 -21.66 -2.51 -7.08
CA SER A 380 -21.26 -2.69 -8.49
C SER A 380 -22.27 -2.06 -9.45
N GLN A 381 -23.57 -2.19 -9.15
CA GLN A 381 -24.64 -1.54 -9.90
C GLN A 381 -24.52 -0.01 -9.82
N VAL A 382 -24.43 0.55 -8.61
CA VAL A 382 -24.28 2.00 -8.40
C VAL A 382 -23.03 2.53 -9.11
N LYS A 383 -21.94 1.77 -9.13
CA LYS A 383 -20.72 2.13 -9.85
C LYS A 383 -20.95 2.21 -11.36
N ARG A 384 -21.68 1.28 -11.96
CA ARG A 384 -22.04 1.32 -13.39
C ARG A 384 -22.92 2.52 -13.70
N GLU A 385 -23.93 2.77 -12.87
CA GLU A 385 -24.86 3.90 -13.03
C GLU A 385 -24.15 5.27 -12.92
N ARG A 386 -23.15 5.39 -12.03
CA ARG A 386 -22.42 6.64 -11.78
C ARG A 386 -21.09 6.75 -12.52
N GLN A 387 -20.78 5.82 -13.43
CA GLN A 387 -19.45 5.75 -14.06
C GLN A 387 -19.05 7.05 -14.76
N ILE A 388 -19.96 7.68 -15.50
CA ILE A 388 -19.70 8.97 -16.17
C ILE A 388 -19.42 10.07 -15.14
N ILE A 389 -20.22 10.16 -14.08
CA ILE A 389 -20.04 11.16 -13.01
C ILE A 389 -18.69 10.97 -12.32
N ILE A 390 -18.29 9.72 -12.05
CA ILE A 390 -16.99 9.38 -11.46
C ILE A 390 -15.86 9.87 -12.38
N VAL A 391 -15.92 9.55 -13.68
CA VAL A 391 -14.89 9.96 -14.64
C VAL A 391 -14.80 11.48 -14.74
N VAL A 392 -15.92 12.18 -14.88
CA VAL A 392 -15.96 13.66 -14.98
C VAL A 392 -15.40 14.28 -13.70
N ALA A 393 -15.83 13.82 -12.52
CA ALA A 393 -15.34 14.32 -11.25
C ALA A 393 -13.83 14.08 -11.07
N SER A 394 -13.32 12.90 -11.48
CA SER A 394 -11.88 12.60 -11.47
C SER A 394 -11.10 13.51 -12.42
N VAL A 395 -11.61 13.79 -13.63
CA VAL A 395 -10.98 14.71 -14.59
C VAL A 395 -10.92 16.13 -14.02
N VAL A 396 -12.02 16.63 -13.44
CA VAL A 396 -12.04 17.95 -12.78
C VAL A 396 -11.03 18.00 -11.64
N ALA A 397 -10.97 16.96 -10.80
CA ALA A 397 -10.02 16.88 -9.70
C ALA A 397 -8.56 16.84 -10.19
N LEU A 398 -8.26 16.14 -11.28
CA LEU A 398 -6.94 16.16 -11.93
C LEU A 398 -6.60 17.52 -12.52
N GLY A 399 -7.57 18.26 -13.06
CA GLY A 399 -7.39 19.63 -13.51
C GLY A 399 -6.98 20.56 -12.37
N LEU A 400 -7.69 20.50 -11.24
CA LEU A 400 -7.33 21.24 -10.02
C LEU A 400 -5.96 20.82 -9.44
N LEU A 401 -5.60 19.55 -9.59
CA LEU A 401 -4.27 19.08 -9.22
C LEU A 401 -3.19 19.66 -10.13
N ALA A 402 -3.43 19.72 -11.44
CA ALA A 402 -2.49 20.29 -12.40
C ALA A 402 -2.23 21.78 -12.13
N THR A 403 -3.25 22.55 -11.74
CA THR A 403 -3.06 23.95 -11.34
C THR A 403 -2.24 24.07 -10.06
N ALA A 404 -2.46 23.21 -9.06
CA ALA A 404 -1.61 23.17 -7.87
C ALA A 404 -0.15 22.81 -8.21
N ILE A 405 0.07 21.83 -9.09
CA ILE A 405 1.41 21.42 -9.53
C ILE A 405 2.16 22.58 -10.24
N TRP A 406 1.44 23.49 -10.88
CA TRP A 406 2.04 24.58 -11.64
C TRP A 406 3.01 25.45 -10.83
N ARG A 407 2.74 25.63 -9.53
CA ARG A 407 3.52 26.51 -8.63
C ARG A 407 4.57 25.78 -7.80
N VAL A 408 4.59 24.45 -7.80
CA VAL A 408 5.50 23.68 -6.93
C VAL A 408 6.81 23.33 -7.65
N PRO A 409 7.90 23.13 -6.90
CA PRO A 409 9.14 22.62 -7.46
C PRO A 409 8.98 21.18 -7.96
N LEU A 410 9.93 20.73 -8.79
CA LEU A 410 9.87 19.43 -9.45
C LEU A 410 9.72 18.24 -8.49
N ASP A 411 10.43 18.23 -7.36
CA ASP A 411 10.34 17.17 -6.36
C ASP A 411 8.94 17.07 -5.74
N GLU A 412 8.34 18.22 -5.42
CA GLU A 412 6.97 18.29 -4.88
C GLU A 412 5.93 17.86 -5.92
N SER A 413 6.17 18.10 -7.21
CA SER A 413 5.25 17.65 -8.27
C SER A 413 5.06 16.13 -8.25
N LEU A 414 6.14 15.36 -8.06
CA LEU A 414 6.07 13.90 -7.95
C LEU A 414 5.32 13.45 -6.69
N MET A 415 5.49 14.17 -5.57
CA MET A 415 4.72 13.92 -4.34
C MET A 415 3.22 14.14 -4.58
N LEU A 416 2.86 15.25 -5.23
CA LEU A 416 1.47 15.58 -5.55
C LEU A 416 0.81 14.56 -6.49
N GLY A 417 1.59 13.75 -7.21
CA GLY A 417 1.10 12.58 -7.96
C GLY A 417 0.31 11.58 -7.10
N ILE A 418 0.48 11.58 -5.77
CA ILE A 418 -0.32 10.75 -4.85
C ILE A 418 -1.80 11.19 -4.84
N ALA A 419 -2.09 12.48 -5.04
CA ALA A 419 -3.45 12.94 -5.23
C ALA A 419 -4.04 12.43 -6.55
N ALA A 420 -3.24 12.33 -7.61
CA ALA A 420 -3.69 11.72 -8.87
C ALA A 420 -4.05 10.25 -8.68
N ILE A 421 -3.25 9.48 -7.93
CA ILE A 421 -3.59 8.09 -7.54
C ILE A 421 -4.95 8.06 -6.83
N PHE A 422 -5.20 8.98 -5.90
CA PHE A 422 -6.47 9.04 -5.17
C PHE A 422 -7.66 9.30 -6.09
N PHE A 423 -7.50 10.21 -7.05
CA PHE A 423 -8.58 10.58 -7.97
C PHE A 423 -8.94 9.50 -8.98
N VAL A 424 -7.97 8.69 -9.42
CA VAL A 424 -8.19 7.72 -10.52
C VAL A 424 -8.24 6.27 -10.07
N THR A 425 -7.90 5.96 -8.81
CA THR A 425 -7.88 4.58 -8.31
C THR A 425 -8.66 4.41 -7.01
N SER A 426 -8.92 3.14 -6.67
CA SER A 426 -9.43 2.74 -5.36
C SER A 426 -8.57 1.58 -4.87
N LEU A 427 -7.59 1.93 -4.05
CA LEU A 427 -6.58 1.00 -3.56
C LEU A 427 -6.97 0.45 -2.19
N ALA A 428 -6.46 -0.73 -1.84
CA ALA A 428 -6.55 -1.22 -0.48
C ALA A 428 -5.95 -0.19 0.49
N CYS A 429 -6.57 -0.03 1.66
CA CYS A 429 -6.29 1.00 2.65
C CYS A 429 -4.80 1.14 3.00
N TYR A 430 -4.05 0.03 3.03
CA TYR A 430 -2.66 0.02 3.44
C TYR A 430 -1.70 0.61 2.40
N TYR A 431 -2.09 0.76 1.13
CA TYR A 431 -1.26 1.46 0.13
C TYR A 431 -1.18 2.96 0.40
N TRP A 432 -2.14 3.52 1.15
CA TRP A 432 -2.12 4.91 1.58
C TRP A 432 -1.01 5.24 2.57
N VAL A 433 -0.18 4.26 2.96
CA VAL A 433 1.12 4.53 3.61
C VAL A 433 1.97 5.53 2.81
N MET A 434 1.74 5.67 1.49
CA MET A 434 2.33 6.74 0.68
C MET A 434 2.04 8.17 1.19
N CYS A 435 1.02 8.38 2.02
CA CYS A 435 0.76 9.65 2.70
C CYS A 435 1.93 10.13 3.57
N ILE A 436 2.96 9.31 3.83
CA ILE A 436 4.23 9.78 4.41
C ILE A 436 4.83 10.98 3.67
N VAL A 437 4.54 11.17 2.38
CA VAL A 437 5.00 12.35 1.63
C VAL A 437 4.42 13.66 2.15
N PHE A 438 3.29 13.64 2.88
CA PHE A 438 2.74 14.84 3.51
C PHE A 438 3.76 15.50 4.45
N ALA A 439 4.65 14.70 5.04
CA ALA A 439 5.71 15.20 5.91
C ALA A 439 6.89 15.85 5.18
N LEU A 440 7.01 15.62 3.86
CA LEU A 440 8.11 16.13 3.05
C LEU A 440 7.83 17.53 2.52
N ARG A 441 6.55 17.92 2.47
CA ARG A 441 6.13 19.24 2.03
C ARG A 441 6.20 20.27 3.17
N ARG A 442 6.46 21.53 2.84
CA ARG A 442 6.58 22.61 3.84
C ARG A 442 5.28 22.91 4.59
N ASN A 443 4.12 22.71 3.94
CA ASN A 443 2.82 23.00 4.54
C ASN A 443 2.44 21.96 5.61
N THR A 444 2.35 22.39 6.87
CA THR A 444 1.99 21.53 8.01
C THR A 444 0.49 21.35 8.21
N ALA A 445 -0.37 22.09 7.50
CA ALA A 445 -1.82 22.01 7.67
C ALA A 445 -2.36 20.61 7.34
N VAL A 446 -1.83 19.97 6.29
CA VAL A 446 -2.20 18.59 5.95
C VAL A 446 -1.79 17.59 7.03
N LEU A 447 -0.66 17.81 7.71
CA LEU A 447 -0.23 16.97 8.83
C LEU A 447 -1.13 17.15 10.05
N VAL A 448 -1.53 18.38 10.36
CA VAL A 448 -2.51 18.65 11.42
C VAL A 448 -3.83 17.95 11.12
N GLY A 449 -4.34 18.09 9.88
CA GLY A 449 -5.53 17.38 9.43
C GLY A 449 -5.37 15.86 9.55
N PHE A 450 -4.21 15.32 9.19
CA PHE A 450 -3.93 13.88 9.28
C PHE A 450 -3.97 13.39 10.73
N LEU A 451 -3.39 14.13 11.67
CA LEU A 451 -3.41 13.78 13.10
C LEU A 451 -4.83 13.82 13.64
N LEU A 452 -5.61 14.86 13.32
CA LEU A 452 -7.02 14.98 13.72
C LEU A 452 -7.88 13.86 13.14
N LEU A 453 -7.71 13.53 11.86
CA LEU A 453 -8.39 12.41 11.22
C LEU A 453 -8.09 11.11 11.96
N ASN A 454 -6.82 10.82 12.24
CA ASN A 454 -6.45 9.59 12.93
C ASN A 454 -6.97 9.55 14.37
N ILE A 455 -6.97 10.67 15.11
CA ILE A 455 -7.61 10.77 16.44
C ILE A 455 -9.08 10.37 16.34
N GLY A 456 -9.82 10.94 15.38
CA GLY A 456 -11.24 10.61 15.17
C GLY A 456 -11.45 9.14 14.81
N VAL A 457 -10.67 8.61 13.87
CA VAL A 457 -10.79 7.22 13.39
C VAL A 457 -10.45 6.21 14.49
N TYR A 458 -9.36 6.41 15.23
CA TYR A 458 -9.04 5.56 16.39
C TYR A 458 -10.07 5.73 17.51
N GLY A 459 -10.59 6.94 17.72
CA GLY A 459 -11.66 7.21 18.67
C GLY A 459 -12.90 6.40 18.36
N VAL A 460 -13.35 6.38 17.11
CA VAL A 460 -14.46 5.53 16.65
C VAL A 460 -14.18 4.05 16.95
N GLN A 461 -12.96 3.56 16.65
CA GLN A 461 -12.57 2.17 16.92
C GLN A 461 -12.69 1.78 18.40
N LEU A 462 -12.52 2.72 19.35
CA LEU A 462 -12.65 2.43 20.79
C LEU A 462 -14.10 2.11 21.20
N PHE A 463 -15.09 2.80 20.61
CA PHE A 463 -16.50 2.65 21.00
C PHE A 463 -17.19 1.51 20.27
N ARG A 464 -16.87 1.32 18.98
CA ARG A 464 -17.45 0.27 18.15
C ARG A 464 -16.46 -0.05 17.04
N VAL A 465 -16.24 -1.32 16.72
CA VAL A 465 -15.52 -1.70 15.49
C VAL A 465 -16.51 -1.58 14.34
N PRO A 466 -16.48 -0.50 13.53
CA PRO A 466 -17.46 -0.35 12.47
C PRO A 466 -17.09 -1.33 11.35
N ALA A 467 -18.08 -1.71 10.54
CA ALA A 467 -17.83 -2.55 9.38
C ALA A 467 -16.69 -1.93 8.52
N PRO A 468 -15.76 -2.74 7.96
CA PRO A 468 -14.65 -2.21 7.15
C PRO A 468 -15.10 -1.24 6.06
N ARG A 469 -16.28 -1.48 5.45
CA ARG A 469 -16.92 -0.60 4.47
C ARG A 469 -17.20 0.81 4.99
N ILE A 470 -17.52 0.98 6.28
CA ILE A 470 -17.68 2.29 6.93
C ILE A 470 -16.32 2.93 7.12
N MET A 471 -15.37 2.20 7.74
CA MET A 471 -14.07 2.78 8.10
C MET A 471 -13.25 3.19 6.88
N TYR A 472 -13.10 2.29 5.91
CA TYR A 472 -12.25 2.51 4.75
C TYR A 472 -13.02 3.19 3.61
N GLY A 473 -14.16 2.59 3.24
CA GLY A 473 -14.99 3.07 2.15
C GLY A 473 -15.51 4.50 2.36
N LEU A 474 -16.07 4.78 3.54
CA LEU A 474 -16.61 6.10 3.85
C LEU A 474 -15.59 7.00 4.57
N VAL A 475 -15.21 6.67 5.80
CA VAL A 475 -14.48 7.60 6.69
C VAL A 475 -13.09 7.95 6.13
N LEU A 476 -12.27 6.96 5.76
CA LEU A 476 -10.94 7.25 5.22
C LEU A 476 -10.97 7.84 3.81
N SER A 477 -11.95 7.49 2.96
CA SER A 477 -12.03 8.08 1.62
C SER A 477 -12.41 9.57 1.70
N TRP A 478 -13.41 9.93 2.52
CA TRP A 478 -13.74 11.34 2.78
C TRP A 478 -12.63 12.08 3.52
N GLY A 479 -12.03 11.44 4.54
CA GLY A 479 -10.89 12.01 5.26
C GLY A 479 -9.73 12.31 4.32
N LEU A 480 -9.38 11.38 3.44
CA LEU A 480 -8.31 11.59 2.46
C LEU A 480 -8.66 12.65 1.42
N ALA A 481 -9.92 12.75 0.99
CA ALA A 481 -10.36 13.84 0.12
C ALA A 481 -10.18 15.22 0.78
N LEU A 482 -10.52 15.35 2.06
CA LEU A 482 -10.27 16.57 2.84
C LEU A 482 -8.77 16.86 2.96
N LEU A 483 -7.95 15.85 3.25
CA LEU A 483 -6.49 16.03 3.34
C LEU A 483 -5.89 16.46 2.01
N VAL A 484 -6.29 15.82 0.89
CA VAL A 484 -5.85 16.19 -0.45
C VAL A 484 -6.31 17.61 -0.78
N GLY A 485 -7.55 17.98 -0.46
CA GLY A 485 -8.07 19.34 -0.64
C GLY A 485 -7.27 20.39 0.16
N LEU A 486 -6.95 20.11 1.43
CA LEU A 486 -6.08 20.96 2.24
C LEU A 486 -4.65 21.04 1.69
N TRP A 487 -4.20 19.97 1.03
CA TRP A 487 -2.86 19.87 0.49
C TRP A 487 -2.70 20.66 -0.80
N ILE A 488 -3.65 20.58 -1.74
CA ILE A 488 -3.53 21.18 -3.09
C ILE A 488 -4.34 22.47 -3.25
N GLY A 489 -5.38 22.68 -2.43
CA GLY A 489 -6.34 23.78 -2.55
C GLY A 489 -5.70 25.16 -2.55
N PRO A 490 -4.80 25.51 -1.60
CA PRO A 490 -4.16 26.82 -1.57
C PRO A 490 -3.40 27.15 -2.86
N ASP A 491 -2.61 26.20 -3.38
CA ASP A 491 -1.80 26.41 -4.59
C ASP A 491 -2.68 26.45 -5.86
N SER A 492 -3.70 25.58 -5.93
CA SER A 492 -4.68 25.57 -7.01
C SER A 492 -5.42 26.91 -7.08
N TRP A 493 -5.92 27.40 -5.94
CA TRP A 493 -6.65 28.66 -5.85
C TRP A 493 -5.80 29.86 -6.28
N GLN A 494 -4.55 29.93 -5.80
CA GLN A 494 -3.63 31.00 -6.18
C GLN A 494 -3.33 30.99 -7.69
N THR A 495 -3.14 29.80 -8.27
CA THR A 495 -2.89 29.65 -9.71
C THR A 495 -4.08 30.11 -10.54
N LEU A 496 -5.28 29.63 -10.22
CA LEU A 496 -6.51 30.01 -10.91
C LEU A 496 -6.78 31.51 -10.80
N ARG A 497 -6.59 32.08 -9.61
CA ARG A 497 -6.74 33.53 -9.39
C ARG A 497 -5.75 34.33 -10.25
N GLY A 498 -4.49 33.90 -10.33
CA GLY A 498 -3.48 34.56 -11.17
C GLY A 498 -3.83 34.52 -12.66
N TRP A 499 -4.30 33.37 -13.16
CA TRP A 499 -4.75 33.25 -14.55
C TRP A 499 -5.96 34.12 -14.86
N LEU A 500 -6.95 34.18 -13.96
CA LEU A 500 -8.14 35.03 -14.13
C LEU A 500 -7.81 36.52 -14.08
N ALA A 501 -6.78 36.92 -13.30
CA ALA A 501 -6.33 38.29 -13.20
C ALA A 501 -5.43 38.74 -14.38
N GLY A 502 -5.11 37.85 -15.32
CA GLY A 502 -4.16 38.12 -16.41
C GLY A 502 -2.70 38.29 -15.94
N THR A 503 -2.44 38.07 -14.65
CA THR A 503 -1.08 38.08 -14.09
C THR A 503 -0.47 36.70 -14.31
N HIS A 504 0.18 36.52 -15.46
CA HIS A 504 1.10 35.41 -15.63
C HIS A 504 2.32 35.68 -14.75
N ASP A 505 2.35 35.12 -13.53
CA ASP A 505 3.51 35.15 -12.65
C ASP A 505 4.71 34.52 -13.38
N ALA A 506 5.46 35.34 -14.12
CA ALA A 506 6.73 34.97 -14.76
C ALA A 506 7.90 35.04 -13.77
N GLU A 507 7.67 35.54 -12.55
CA GLU A 507 8.70 35.76 -11.56
C GLU A 507 8.36 35.06 -10.25
N THR A 508 8.71 33.78 -10.15
CA THR A 508 9.33 33.21 -8.94
C THR A 508 9.75 31.78 -9.22
N ILE A 509 10.92 31.40 -8.67
CA ILE A 509 11.59 30.09 -8.67
C ILE A 509 12.84 30.06 -9.57
N SER A 510 13.89 30.73 -9.06
CA SER A 510 15.28 30.30 -9.17
C SER A 510 15.56 29.17 -8.18
#